data_AF-A0A7W0KHV3-F1
#
_entry.id   AF-A0A7W0KHV3-F1
#
_cell.length_a   1.000
_cell.length_b   1.000
_cell.length_c   1.000
_cell.angle_alpha   90.00
_cell.angle_beta   90.00
_cell.angle_gamma   90.00
#
_symmetry.space_group_name_H-M   'P 1'
#
loop_
_entity.id
_entity.type
_entity.pdbx_description
1 polymer ?
#
loop_
_entity_poly.entity_id
_entity_poly.type
_entity_poly.pdbx_seq_one_letter_code
_entity_poly.pdbx_strand_id
1 'polypeptide(L)' 'MREVMGDLLRWWTAGQTVGVGTVIATWRSAPRPAGASMLVGPDGTA' A
#
# COMPACT_ATOMS: atom_id res chain seq x y z
N MET A 1 -3.92 -4.92 -3.37
CA MET A 1 -2.80 -4.55 -4.27
C MET A 1 -3.17 -3.83 -5.57
N ARG A 2 -4.16 -4.28 -6.36
CA ARG A 2 -4.47 -3.62 -7.66
C ARG A 2 -4.87 -2.15 -7.51
N GLU A 3 -5.62 -1.84 -6.47
CA GLU A 3 -6.18 -0.51 -6.19
C GLU A 3 -5.11 0.57 -6.00
N VAL A 4 -3.94 0.23 -5.45
CA VAL A 4 -2.87 1.19 -5.15
C VAL A 4 -1.79 1.26 -6.24
N MET A 5 -1.88 0.42 -7.27
CA MET A 5 -0.81 0.30 -8.28
C MET A 5 -0.65 1.55 -9.14
N GLY A 6 -1.75 2.25 -9.43
CA GLY A 6 -1.71 3.49 -10.21
C GLY A 6 -0.90 4.58 -9.52
N ASP A 7 -1.22 4.89 -8.27
CA ASP A 7 -0.52 5.88 -7.46
C ASP A 7 0.93 5.47 -7.18
N LEU A 8 1.16 4.20 -6.84
CA LEU A 8 2.50 3.65 -6.63
C LEU A 8 3.40 3.86 -7.85
N LEU A 9 2.93 3.49 -9.05
CA LEU A 9 3.70 3.67 -10.27
C LEU A 9 3.99 5.13 -10.56
N ARG A 10 3.01 6.03 -10.39
CA ARG A 10 3.24 7.47 -10.60
C ARG A 10 4.32 8.02 -9.70
N TRP A 11 4.27 7.72 -8.40
CA TRP A 11 5.24 8.27 -7.45
C TRP A 11 6.61 7.63 -7.58
N TRP A 12 6.67 6.31 -7.78
CA TRP A 12 7.92 5.59 -7.97
C TRP A 12 8.66 6.05 -9.23
N THR A 13 7.95 6.19 -10.35
CA THR A 13 8.56 6.70 -11.61
C THR A 13 9.01 8.16 -11.51
N ALA A 14 8.39 8.96 -10.64
CA ALA A 14 8.82 10.31 -10.32
C ALA A 14 9.96 10.39 -9.28
N GLY A 15 10.56 9.26 -8.91
CA GLY A 15 11.67 9.18 -7.94
C GLY A 15 11.26 9.55 -6.50
N GLN A 16 9.97 9.55 -6.18
CA GLN A 16 9.48 9.91 -4.86
C GLN A 16 9.57 8.72 -3.91
N THR A 17 9.84 9.02 -2.63
CA THR A 17 9.76 8.02 -1.55
C THR A 17 8.30 7.77 -1.20
N VAL A 18 7.92 6.50 -1.11
CA VAL A 18 6.57 6.06 -0.75
C VAL A 18 6.64 4.87 0.20
N GLY A 19 5.64 4.72 1.06
CA GLY A 19 5.49 3.56 1.93
C GLY A 19 4.45 2.58 1.38
N VAL A 20 4.76 1.28 1.33
CA VAL A 20 3.79 0.24 0.99
C VAL A 20 3.71 -0.77 2.12
N GLY A 21 2.53 -0.92 2.71
CA GLY A 21 2.22 -1.97 3.67
C GLY A 21 1.37 -3.05 3.01
N THR A 22 1.78 -4.32 3.12
CA THR A 22 0.97 -5.47 2.68
C THR A 22 0.77 -6.43 3.84
N VAL A 23 -0.48 -6.83 4.08
CA VAL A 23 -0.80 -7.85 5.07
C VAL A 23 -0.31 -9.20 4.55
N ILE A 24 0.72 -9.76 5.18
CA ILE A 24 1.31 -11.05 4.77
C ILE A 24 0.64 -12.26 5.44
N ALA A 25 0.01 -12.07 6.59
CA ALA A 25 -0.69 -13.10 7.34
C ALA A 25 -1.72 -12.45 8.28
N THR A 26 -2.75 -13.22 8.65
CA THR A 26 -3.80 -12.79 9.57
C THR A 26 -4.11 -13.91 10.56
N TRP A 27 -4.50 -13.54 11.77
CA TRP A 27 -4.98 -14.47 12.79
C TRP A 27 -6.39 -14.08 13.24
N ARG A 28 -7.21 -15.09 13.57
CA ARG A 28 -8.61 -14.91 14.00
C ARG A 28 -9.39 -14.06 12.99
N SER A 29 -10.32 -13.23 13.46
CA SER A 29 -11.21 -12.39 12.67
C SER A 29 -10.58 -11.03 12.34
N ALA A 30 -9.37 -11.01 11.79
CA ALA A 30 -8.75 -9.76 11.35
C ALA A 30 -9.58 -9.15 10.20
N PRO A 31 -9.92 -7.84 10.26
CA PRO A 31 -10.88 -7.21 9.35
C PRO A 31 -10.36 -7.03 7.92
N ARG A 32 -9.04 -7.07 7.71
CA ARG A 32 -8.40 -7.01 6.40
C ARG A 32 -7.74 -8.37 6.11
N PRO A 33 -8.02 -9.00 4.96
CA PRO A 33 -7.42 -10.28 4.61
C PRO A 33 -5.94 -10.14 4.26
N ALA A 34 -5.22 -11.26 4.23
CA ALA A 34 -3.89 -11.31 3.61
C ALA A 34 -3.94 -10.82 2.15
N GLY A 35 -2.93 -10.05 1.75
CA GLY A 35 -2.88 -9.38 0.45
C GLY A 35 -3.58 -8.01 0.41
N ALA A 36 -4.27 -7.59 1.47
CA ALA A 36 -4.69 -6.20 1.63
C ALA A 36 -3.46 -5.29 1.66
N SER A 37 -3.56 -4.12 1.03
CA SER A 37 -2.44 -3.21 0.85
C SER A 37 -2.85 -1.79 1.22
N MET A 38 -1.90 -1.05 1.80
CA MET A 38 -2.01 0.38 2.08
C MET A 38 -0.80 1.07 1.45
N LEU A 39 -1.03 2.25 0.86
CA LEU A 39 0.00 3.05 0.23
C LEU A 39 0.06 4.40 0.94
N VAL A 40 1.25 4.85 1.31
CA VAL A 40 1.49 6.17 1.90
C VAL A 40 2.31 7.00 0.94
N GLY A 41 1.76 8.15 0.57
CA GLY A 41 2.36 9.10 -0.36
C GLY A 41 3.46 9.96 0.26
N PRO A 42 4.16 10.76 -0.57
CA PRO A 42 5.25 11.63 -0.14
C PRO A 42 4.81 12.73 0.84
N ASP A 43 3.54 13.10 0.78
CA ASP A 43 2.87 14.06 1.66
C ASP A 43 2.33 13.42 2.95
N GLY A 44 2.49 12.11 3.11
CA GLY A 44 1.98 11.34 4.25
C GLY A 44 0.51 10.92 4.13
N THR A 45 -0.14 11.16 2.99
CA THR A 45 -1.53 10.72 2.76
C THR A 45 -1.60 9.21 2.54
N ALA A 46 -2.62 8.55 3.10
CA ALA A 46 -2.82 7.10 3.04
C ALA A 46 -4.23 6.70 2.57
#